data_AF-A0A1G6V4P7-F1
#
_entry.id   AF-A0A1G6V4P7-F1
#
_cell.length_a   1.000
_cell.length_b   1.000
_cell.length_c   1.000
_cell.angle_alpha   90.00
_cell.angle_beta   90.00
_cell.angle_gamma   90.00
#
_symmetry.space_group_name_H-M   'P 1'
#
loop_
_entity.id
_entity.type
_entity.pdbx_description
1 polymer ?
#
loop_
_entity_poly.entity_id
_entity_poly.type
_entity_poly.pdbx_seq_one_letter_code
_entity_poly.pdbx_strand_id
1 'polypeptide(L)'
;MSVTVGTVAAAFIGLATVVALWRLYSAARATAREHDTRASGGPYALMVAGAVAAAIGAVLAAARPWDAAGAAAIATVLGGPALFLVGDLVFNRAVTGRVPASRVAALAALAVIALIGFVLPVLVLAALAFAVLLLLSLSAAGWFRLPSLNVQD
;
A
#
# COMPACT_ATOMS: atom_id res chain seq x y z
N MET A 1 -7.83 -26.57 -8.56
CA MET A 1 -7.46 -25.24 -9.08
C MET A 1 -6.53 -25.44 -10.25
N SER A 2 -6.94 -25.15 -11.47
CA SER A 2 -6.03 -25.11 -12.61
C SER A 2 -5.16 -23.86 -12.49
N VAL A 3 -3.83 -24.02 -12.42
CA VAL A 3 -2.91 -22.88 -12.35
C VAL A 3 -2.89 -22.19 -13.71
N THR A 4 -3.39 -20.96 -13.79
CA THR A 4 -3.40 -20.14 -15.02
C THR A 4 -2.41 -18.98 -14.92
N VAL A 5 -2.03 -18.39 -16.05
CA VAL A 5 -1.19 -17.18 -16.09
C VAL A 5 -1.80 -16.05 -15.25
N GLY A 6 -3.12 -15.86 -15.30
CA GLY A 6 -3.82 -14.86 -14.49
C GLY A 6 -3.70 -15.13 -12.98
N THR A 7 -3.75 -16.40 -12.56
CA THR A 7 -3.57 -16.80 -11.16
C THR A 7 -2.16 -16.44 -10.67
N VAL A 8 -1.15 -16.79 -11.48
CA VAL A 8 0.26 -16.50 -11.18
C VAL A 8 0.49 -14.98 -11.11
N ALA A 9 -0.01 -14.22 -12.09
CA ALA A 9 0.10 -12.77 -12.10
C ALA A 9 -0.55 -12.12 -10.87
N ALA A 10 -1.77 -12.52 -10.52
CA ALA A 10 -2.46 -12.02 -9.32
C ALA A 10 -1.67 -12.33 -8.04
N ALA A 11 -1.12 -13.53 -7.91
CA ALA A 11 -0.29 -13.92 -6.76
C ALA A 11 0.99 -13.08 -6.67
N PHE A 12 1.69 -12.87 -7.79
CA PHE A 12 2.88 -12.01 -7.83
C PHE A 12 2.56 -10.55 -7.47
N ILE A 13 1.47 -9.99 -8.01
CA ILE A 13 1.00 -8.64 -7.68
C ILE A 13 0.66 -8.54 -6.19
N GLY A 14 0.01 -9.56 -5.63
CA GLY A 14 -0.30 -9.64 -4.21
C GLY A 14 0.95 -9.64 -3.33
N LEU A 15 1.93 -10.47 -3.68
CA LEU A 15 3.21 -10.52 -2.98
C LEU A 15 3.93 -9.16 -3.06
N ALA A 16 4.01 -8.58 -4.26
CA ALA A 16 4.65 -7.28 -4.50
C ALA A 16 3.95 -6.15 -3.72
N THR A 17 2.62 -6.22 -3.60
CA THR A 17 1.82 -5.31 -2.78
C THR A 17 2.21 -5.40 -1.31
N VAL A 18 2.29 -6.61 -0.74
CA VAL A 18 2.72 -6.80 0.65
C VAL A 18 4.15 -6.29 0.87
N VAL A 19 5.05 -6.50 -0.10
CA VAL A 19 6.42 -5.96 -0.04
C VAL A 19 6.44 -4.42 -0.04
N ALA A 20 5.61 -3.77 -0.87
CA ALA A 20 5.48 -2.32 -0.88
C ALA A 20 4.94 -1.78 0.45
N LEU A 21 3.93 -2.43 1.03
CA LEU A 21 3.39 -2.09 2.35
C LEU A 21 4.45 -2.28 3.45
N TRP A 22 5.19 -3.39 3.41
CA TRP A 22 6.27 -3.64 4.36
C TRP A 22 7.36 -2.57 4.32
N ARG A 23 7.72 -2.12 3.11
CA ARG A 23 8.65 -1.00 2.90
C ARG A 23 8.13 0.28 3.55
N LEU A 24 6.88 0.66 3.30
CA LEU A 24 6.27 1.84 3.92
C LEU A 24 6.23 1.74 5.46
N TYR A 25 5.91 0.56 5.98
CA TYR A 25 5.91 0.29 7.42
C TYR A 25 7.31 0.44 8.03
N SER A 26 8.34 -0.07 7.36
CA SER A 26 9.73 0.07 7.80
C SER A 26 10.20 1.53 7.80
N ALA A 27 9.76 2.32 6.81
CA ALA A 27 10.05 3.75 6.75
C ALA A 27 9.39 4.50 7.92
N ALA A 28 8.12 4.20 8.22
CA ALA A 28 7.44 4.75 9.40
C ALA A 28 8.19 4.41 10.69
N ARG A 29 8.59 3.15 10.87
CA ARG A 29 9.43 2.72 12.01
C ARG A 29 10.76 3.46 12.10
N ALA A 30 11.40 3.77 10.97
CA ALA A 30 12.63 4.55 10.95
C ALA A 30 12.40 5.99 11.43
N THR A 31 11.37 6.67 10.91
CA THR A 31 11.01 8.03 11.33
C THR A 31 10.68 8.12 12.83
N ALA A 32 10.00 7.11 13.39
CA ALA A 32 9.71 7.07 14.83
C ALA A 32 10.99 7.08 15.69
N ARG A 33 12.00 6.30 15.28
CA ARG A 33 13.30 6.21 15.96
C ARG A 33 14.06 7.53 15.88
N GLU A 34 14.03 8.20 14.73
CA GLU A 34 14.68 9.51 14.54
C GLU A 34 14.11 10.58 15.47
N HIS A 35 12.81 10.51 15.78
CA HIS A 35 12.13 11.46 16.67
C HIS A 35 12.12 11.02 18.14
N ASP A 36 12.85 9.96 18.50
CA ASP A 36 12.83 9.29 19.81
C ASP A 36 11.40 9.08 20.36
N THR A 37 10.46 8.84 19.45
CA THR A 37 9.05 8.68 19.79
C THR A 37 8.69 7.20 19.79
N ARG A 38 8.17 6.73 20.91
CA ARG A 38 7.41 5.48 20.92
C ARG A 38 6.01 5.80 20.42
N ALA A 39 5.85 5.82 19.09
CA ALA A 39 4.52 5.91 18.50
C ALA A 39 3.62 4.85 19.15
N SER A 40 2.40 5.24 19.51
CA SER A 40 1.44 4.36 20.15
C SER A 40 1.23 3.09 19.32
N GLY A 41 0.89 1.96 19.94
CA GLY A 41 0.71 0.70 19.22
C GLY A 41 -0.42 0.73 18.17
N GLY A 42 -1.37 1.66 18.31
CA GLY A 42 -2.58 1.77 17.47
C GLY A 42 -2.30 1.95 15.98
N PRO A 43 -1.56 3.00 15.55
CA PRO A 43 -1.21 3.19 14.14
C PRO A 43 -0.50 1.99 13.50
N TYR A 44 0.43 1.35 14.22
CA TYR A 44 1.10 0.16 13.72
C TYR A 44 0.15 -1.03 13.60
N ALA A 45 -0.79 -1.21 14.53
CA ALA A 45 -1.81 -2.24 14.43
C ALA A 45 -2.69 -2.06 13.19
N LEU A 46 -3.08 -0.82 12.86
CA LEU A 46 -3.81 -0.51 11.63
C LEU A 46 -3.01 -0.84 10.37
N MET A 47 -1.72 -0.50 10.35
CA MET A 47 -0.83 -0.83 9.23
C MET A 47 -0.72 -2.35 9.05
N VAL A 48 -0.46 -3.09 10.12
CA VAL A 48 -0.36 -4.56 10.07
C VAL A 48 -1.70 -5.18 9.64
N ALA A 49 -2.82 -4.73 10.20
CA ALA A 49 -4.15 -5.19 9.81
C ALA A 49 -4.43 -4.94 8.32
N GLY A 50 -4.07 -3.76 7.81
CA GLY A 50 -4.19 -3.43 6.38
C GLY A 50 -3.32 -4.33 5.50
N ALA A 51 -2.09 -4.64 5.90
CA ALA A 51 -1.22 -5.55 5.16
C ALA A 51 -1.75 -7.00 5.13
N VAL A 52 -2.30 -7.48 6.25
CA VAL A 52 -2.96 -8.79 6.32
C VAL A 52 -4.20 -8.83 5.44
N ALA A 53 -5.05 -7.79 5.49
CA ALA A 53 -6.21 -7.67 4.63
C ALA A 53 -5.83 -7.65 3.13
N ALA A 54 -4.74 -6.95 2.78
CA ALA A 54 -4.22 -6.94 1.41
C ALA A 54 -3.76 -8.33 0.95
N ALA A 55 -3.10 -9.10 1.84
CA ALA A 55 -2.70 -10.47 1.55
C ALA A 55 -3.91 -11.39 1.32
N ILE A 56 -4.96 -11.25 2.14
CA ILE A 56 -6.22 -11.98 1.95
C ILE A 56 -6.87 -11.59 0.61
N GLY A 57 -6.94 -10.29 0.30
CA GLY A 57 -7.45 -9.79 -0.97
C GLY A 57 -6.70 -10.35 -2.18
N ALA A 58 -5.38 -10.52 -2.09
CA ALA A 58 -4.58 -11.13 -3.14
C ALA A 58 -4.91 -12.62 -3.37
N VAL A 59 -5.12 -13.39 -2.30
CA VAL A 59 -5.54 -14.80 -2.43
C VAL A 59 -6.90 -14.90 -3.11
N LEU A 60 -7.85 -14.02 -2.74
CA LEU A 60 -9.16 -13.96 -3.37
C LEU A 60 -9.08 -13.53 -4.85
N ALA A 61 -8.22 -12.56 -5.15
CA ALA A 61 -7.98 -12.09 -6.52
C ALA A 61 -7.40 -13.20 -7.41
N ALA A 62 -6.48 -14.00 -6.88
CA ALA A 62 -5.89 -15.11 -7.60
C ALA A 62 -6.88 -16.25 -7.88
N ALA A 63 -7.92 -16.41 -7.04
CA ALA A 63 -8.93 -17.44 -7.24
C ALA A 63 -9.78 -17.20 -8.51
N ARG A 64 -10.14 -15.93 -8.79
CA ARG A 64 -10.97 -15.55 -9.95
C ARG A 64 -10.48 -14.23 -10.57
N PRO A 65 -9.32 -14.25 -11.26
CA PRO A 65 -8.62 -13.03 -11.68
C PRO A 65 -9.33 -12.26 -12.80
N TRP A 66 -10.11 -12.95 -13.64
CA TRP A 66 -10.77 -12.36 -14.81
C TRP A 66 -12.24 -12.03 -14.60
N ASP A 67 -12.79 -12.35 -13.44
CA ASP A 67 -14.16 -11.96 -13.10
C ASP A 67 -14.25 -10.44 -12.91
N ALA A 68 -15.41 -9.87 -13.22
CA ALA A 68 -15.69 -8.48 -12.88
C ALA A 68 -15.61 -8.29 -11.36
N ALA A 69 -14.99 -7.19 -10.92
CA ALA A 69 -14.82 -6.94 -9.49
C ALA A 69 -16.16 -6.57 -8.85
N GLY A 70 -16.78 -7.54 -8.18
CA GLY A 70 -17.91 -7.28 -7.29
C GLY A 70 -17.50 -6.47 -6.06
N ALA A 71 -18.50 -5.96 -5.32
CA ALA A 71 -18.27 -5.16 -4.12
C ALA A 71 -17.31 -5.83 -3.11
N ALA A 72 -17.40 -7.14 -2.94
CA ALA A 72 -16.52 -7.90 -2.06
C ALA A 72 -15.05 -7.88 -2.54
N ALA A 73 -14.81 -8.02 -3.84
CA ALA A 73 -13.45 -7.95 -4.41
C ALA A 73 -12.87 -6.55 -4.27
N ILE A 74 -13.67 -5.50 -4.53
CA ILE A 74 -13.26 -4.11 -4.36
C ILE A 74 -12.90 -3.82 -2.90
N ALA A 75 -13.78 -4.20 -1.97
CA ALA A 75 -13.55 -4.00 -0.54
C ALA A 75 -12.30 -4.73 -0.03
N THR A 76 -12.04 -5.95 -0.50
CA THR A 76 -10.90 -6.76 -0.02
C THR A 76 -9.58 -6.35 -0.67
N VAL A 77 -9.55 -6.09 -1.98
CA VAL A 77 -8.34 -5.73 -2.72
C VAL A 77 -7.88 -4.31 -2.38
N LEU A 78 -8.82 -3.36 -2.24
CA LEU A 78 -8.50 -1.95 -1.97
C LEU A 78 -8.55 -1.60 -0.48
N GLY A 79 -9.38 -2.29 0.30
CA GLY A 79 -9.57 -1.98 1.71
C GLY A 79 -8.32 -2.23 2.55
N GLY A 80 -7.55 -3.27 2.26
CA GLY A 80 -6.28 -3.53 2.94
C GLY A 80 -5.26 -2.38 2.76
N PRO A 81 -4.91 -2.02 1.51
CA PRO A 81 -4.10 -0.83 1.21
C PRO A 81 -4.64 0.47 1.81
N ALA A 82 -5.95 0.71 1.72
CA ALA A 82 -6.56 1.92 2.27
C ALA A 82 -6.42 1.98 3.80
N LEU A 83 -6.72 0.88 4.50
CA LEU A 83 -6.57 0.77 5.95
C LEU A 83 -5.12 0.97 6.39
N PHE A 84 -4.18 0.40 5.62
CA PHE A 84 -2.76 0.61 5.86
C PHE A 84 -2.40 2.09 5.80
N LEU A 85 -2.82 2.80 4.73
CA LEU A 85 -2.51 4.22 4.53
C LEU A 85 -3.15 5.10 5.60
N VAL A 86 -4.36 4.75 6.08
CA VAL A 86 -4.98 5.43 7.22
C VAL A 86 -4.11 5.28 8.47
N GLY A 87 -3.63 4.08 8.78
CA GLY A 87 -2.70 3.86 9.89
C GLY A 87 -1.42 4.68 9.75
N ASP A 88 -0.85 4.72 8.55
CA ASP A 88 0.35 5.48 8.23
C ASP A 88 0.14 7.00 8.34
N LEU A 89 -1.03 7.51 7.93
CA LEU A 89 -1.39 8.93 8.11
C LEU A 89 -1.53 9.31 9.58
N VAL A 90 -2.22 8.48 10.38
CA VAL A 90 -2.36 8.70 11.83
C VAL A 90 -0.98 8.65 12.49
N PHE A 91 -0.12 7.71 12.10
CA PHE A 91 1.27 7.62 12.56
C PHE A 91 2.04 8.91 12.26
N ASN A 92 2.04 9.37 11.01
CA ASN A 92 2.80 10.56 10.60
C ASN A 92 2.30 11.81 11.32
N ARG A 93 0.97 11.95 11.48
CA ARG A 93 0.38 13.07 12.22
C ARG A 93 0.79 13.07 13.70
N ALA A 94 0.86 11.90 14.32
CA ALA A 94 1.24 11.74 15.72
C ALA A 94 2.75 11.97 15.96
N VAL A 95 3.62 11.49 15.06
CA VAL A 95 5.09 11.58 15.25
C VAL A 95 5.67 12.89 14.74
N THR A 96 5.27 13.33 13.54
CA THR A 96 5.88 14.50 12.87
C THR A 96 5.02 15.76 12.95
N GLY A 97 3.79 15.63 13.46
CA GLY A 97 2.81 16.72 13.44
C GLY A 97 2.30 17.04 12.03
N ARG A 98 2.68 16.30 10.98
CA ARG A 98 2.31 16.62 9.58
C ARG A 98 1.54 15.47 8.94
N VAL A 99 0.67 15.83 8.00
CA VAL A 99 -0.05 14.89 7.13
C VAL A 99 0.62 14.93 5.76
N PRO A 100 1.36 13.88 5.36
CA PRO A 100 2.08 13.89 4.09
C PRO A 100 1.09 13.81 2.91
N ALA A 101 1.14 14.82 2.03
CA ALA A 101 0.22 14.95 0.90
C ALA A 101 0.26 13.75 -0.06
N SER A 102 1.42 13.10 -0.22
CA SER A 102 1.58 11.91 -1.06
C SER A 102 0.71 10.73 -0.60
N ARG A 103 0.53 10.54 0.71
CA ARG A 103 -0.30 9.47 1.27
C ARG A 103 -1.79 9.76 1.11
N VAL A 104 -2.17 11.03 1.25
CA VAL A 104 -3.54 11.49 0.98
C VAL A 104 -3.87 11.30 -0.51
N ALA A 105 -2.94 11.67 -1.41
CA ALA A 105 -3.11 11.46 -2.84
C ALA A 105 -3.22 9.97 -3.20
N ALA A 106 -2.41 9.10 -2.59
CA ALA A 106 -2.51 7.65 -2.78
C ALA A 106 -3.86 7.11 -2.28
N LEU A 107 -4.34 7.54 -1.11
CA LEU A 107 -5.64 7.14 -0.58
C LEU A 107 -6.79 7.61 -1.48
N ALA A 108 -6.72 8.84 -2.00
CA ALA A 108 -7.68 9.36 -2.96
C ALA A 108 -7.66 8.58 -4.28
N ALA A 109 -6.48 8.20 -4.78
CA ALA A 109 -6.35 7.36 -5.97
C ALA A 109 -7.00 5.99 -5.76
N LEU A 110 -6.79 5.35 -4.60
CA LEU A 110 -7.49 4.09 -4.26
C LEU A 110 -9.01 4.27 -4.21
N ALA A 111 -9.51 5.40 -3.70
CA ALA A 111 -10.94 5.69 -3.69
C ALA A 111 -11.51 5.86 -5.11
N VAL A 112 -10.79 6.55 -6.00
CA VAL A 112 -11.19 6.68 -7.41
C VAL A 112 -11.20 5.31 -8.09
N ILE A 113 -10.18 4.47 -7.86
CA ILE A 113 -10.12 3.10 -8.38
C ILE A 113 -11.31 2.28 -7.86
N ALA A 114 -11.72 2.47 -6.60
CA ALA A 114 -12.88 1.78 -6.04
C ALA A 114 -14.18 2.13 -6.77
N LEU A 115 -14.37 3.40 -7.14
CA LEU A 115 -15.57 3.86 -7.85
C LEU A 115 -15.69 3.26 -9.25
N ILE A 116 -14.56 3.17 -9.98
CA ILE A 116 -14.53 2.56 -11.31
C ILE A 116 -14.33 1.05 -11.29
N GLY A 117 -14.11 0.45 -10.11
CA GLY A 117 -13.72 -0.95 -9.96
C GLY A 117 -14.73 -1.95 -10.51
N PHE A 118 -16.03 -1.62 -10.49
CA PHE A 118 -17.10 -2.52 -10.89
C PHE A 118 -17.08 -2.94 -12.36
N VAL A 119 -16.42 -2.16 -13.22
CA VAL A 119 -16.25 -2.48 -14.65
C VAL A 119 -14.89 -3.13 -14.96
N LEU A 120 -14.04 -3.30 -13.95
CA LEU A 120 -12.69 -3.84 -14.10
C LEU A 120 -12.65 -5.33 -13.72
N PRO A 121 -11.82 -6.13 -14.42
CA PRO A 121 -11.41 -7.43 -13.92
C PRO A 121 -10.67 -7.30 -12.58
N VAL A 122 -10.84 -8.29 -11.69
CA VAL A 122 -10.17 -8.30 -10.36
C VAL A 122 -8.64 -8.19 -10.48
N LEU A 123 -8.04 -8.81 -11.50
CA LEU A 123 -6.60 -8.69 -11.76
C LEU A 123 -6.17 -7.26 -12.08
N VAL A 124 -6.96 -6.54 -12.89
CA VAL A 124 -6.67 -5.14 -13.24
C VAL A 124 -6.82 -4.25 -12.02
N LEU A 125 -7.85 -4.50 -11.20
CA LEU A 125 -8.06 -3.81 -9.94
C LEU A 125 -6.84 -3.96 -9.00
N ALA A 126 -6.36 -5.20 -8.83
CA ALA A 126 -5.19 -5.50 -8.01
C ALA A 126 -3.91 -4.84 -8.57
N ALA A 127 -3.73 -4.86 -9.90
CA ALA A 127 -2.59 -4.20 -10.55
C ALA A 127 -2.60 -2.69 -10.34
N LEU A 128 -3.75 -2.03 -10.44
CA LEU A 128 -3.90 -0.59 -10.18
C LEU A 128 -3.62 -0.24 -8.71
N ALA A 129 -4.16 -1.01 -7.77
CA ALA A 129 -3.89 -0.84 -6.35
C ALA A 129 -2.40 -0.97 -6.04
N PHE A 130 -1.75 -1.99 -6.62
CA PHE A 130 -0.31 -2.18 -6.51
C PHE A 130 0.47 -1.01 -7.12
N ALA A 131 0.09 -0.53 -8.30
CA ALA A 131 0.76 0.60 -8.96
C ALA A 131 0.74 1.87 -8.09
N VAL A 132 -0.39 2.17 -7.44
CA VAL A 132 -0.50 3.28 -6.49
C VAL A 132 0.49 3.12 -5.33
N LEU A 133 0.53 1.95 -4.71
CA LEU A 133 1.43 1.67 -3.59
C LEU A 133 2.90 1.65 -4.01
N LEU A 134 3.20 1.15 -5.20
CA LEU A 134 4.55 1.16 -5.76
C LEU A 134 5.02 2.60 -5.96
N LEU A 135 4.22 3.43 -6.62
CA LEU A 135 4.53 4.86 -6.82
C LEU A 135 4.72 5.57 -5.48
N LEU A 136 3.83 5.33 -4.52
CA LEU A 136 3.97 5.89 -3.17
C LEU A 136 5.28 5.43 -2.51
N SER A 137 5.57 4.12 -2.55
CA SER A 137 6.79 3.55 -1.97
C SER A 137 8.06 4.11 -2.62
N LEU A 138 8.05 4.32 -3.94
CA LEU A 138 9.16 4.90 -4.68
C LEU A 138 9.31 6.39 -4.37
N SER A 139 8.20 7.14 -4.21
CA SER A 139 8.25 8.55 -3.81
C SER A 139 8.73 8.75 -2.37
N ALA A 140 8.46 7.78 -1.49
CA ALA A 140 8.91 7.78 -0.10
C ALA A 140 10.39 7.40 0.02
N ALA A 141 10.88 6.54 -0.88
CA ALA A 141 12.30 6.26 -1.01
C ALA A 141 12.99 7.49 -1.61
N GLY A 142 13.80 8.20 -0.82
CA GLY A 142 14.68 9.26 -1.32
C GLY A 142 15.80 8.75 -2.24
N TRP A 143 15.50 7.85 -3.19
CA TRP A 143 16.44 7.31 -4.19
C TRP A 143 17.12 8.40 -5.03
N PHE A 144 16.58 9.63 -5.03
CA PHE A 144 17.17 10.82 -5.64
C PHE A 144 17.71 11.85 -4.63
N ARG A 145 18.16 11.43 -3.44
CA ARG A 145 19.09 12.30 -2.71
C ARG A 145 20.45 12.18 -3.41
N LEU A 146 20.75 13.15 -4.27
CA LEU A 146 22.09 13.30 -4.85
C LEU A 146 23.13 13.19 -3.72
N PRO A 147 24.25 12.49 -3.93
CA PRO A 147 25.37 12.53 -2.99
C PRO A 147 25.64 14.01 -2.70
N SER A 148 25.50 14.44 -1.45
CA SER A 148 25.98 15.75 -1.06
C SER A 148 27.48 15.71 -1.29
N LEU A 149 27.95 16.36 -2.36
CA LEU A 149 29.36 16.63 -2.55
C LEU A 149 29.74 17.57 -1.42
N ASN A 150 30.14 16.97 -0.30
CA ASN A 150 30.72 17.67 0.81
C ASN A 150 32.14 18.03 0.35
N VAL A 151 32.23 19.12 -0.41
CA VAL A 151 33.50 19.79 -0.65
C VAL A 151 33.83 20.43 0.69
N GLN A 152 34.65 19.72 1.46
CA GLN A 152 35.37 20.31 2.57
C GLN A 152 36.46 21.16 1.94
N ASP A 153 36.23 22.48 1.90
CA ASP A 153 37.27 23.49 1.71
C ASP A 153 38.07 23.67 3.01
#